data_AF-A0A7C4PT78-F1
#
_entry.id   AF-A0A7C4PT78-F1
#
_cell.length_a   1.000
_cell.length_b   1.000
_cell.length_c   1.000
_cell.angle_alpha   90.00
_cell.angle_beta   90.00
_cell.angle_gamma   90.00
#
_symmetry.space_group_name_H-M   'P 1'
#
loop_
_entity.id
_entity.type
_entity.pdbx_description
1 polymer ?
#
loop_
_entity_poly.entity_id
_entity_poly.type
_entity_poly.pdbx_seq_one_letter_code
_entity_poly.pdbx_strand_id
1 'polypeptide(L)'
;MSKTEVMDLYFIAARHQLLELAAFLDRVERAEGTADFRLAALRRALPLLQRSRGPRVAKILTALSDSSRHPIPRATTKSACGACPPASGRRRAAKS
;
A
#
# COMPACT_ATOMS: atom_id res chain seq x y z
N MET A 1 -26.09 -13.19 -0.87
CA MET A 1 -25.64 -13.12 0.52
C MET A 1 -26.19 -11.86 1.18
N SER A 2 -26.72 -12.03 2.39
CA SER A 2 -27.10 -10.96 3.30
C SER A 2 -25.86 -10.31 3.94
N LYS A 3 -26.05 -9.17 4.61
CA LYS A 3 -24.96 -8.52 5.38
C LYS A 3 -24.42 -9.43 6.48
N THR A 4 -25.31 -10.12 7.19
CA THR A 4 -24.96 -11.05 8.27
C THR A 4 -24.12 -12.20 7.73
N GLU A 5 -24.53 -12.84 6.62
CA GLU A 5 -23.77 -13.93 6.00
C GLU A 5 -22.35 -13.48 5.58
N VAL A 6 -22.20 -12.26 5.03
CA VAL A 6 -20.89 -11.70 4.70
C VAL A 6 -20.06 -11.45 5.97
N MET A 7 -20.68 -10.95 7.03
CA MET A 7 -19.99 -10.73 8.31
C MET A 7 -19.53 -12.05 8.89
N ASP A 8 -20.38 -13.07 8.93
CA ASP A 8 -20.04 -14.38 9.49
C ASP A 8 -18.85 -15.02 8.75
N LEU A 9 -18.80 -14.87 7.42
CA LEU A 9 -17.72 -15.43 6.60
C LEU A 9 -16.40 -14.66 6.71
N TYR A 10 -16.43 -13.33 6.78
CA TYR A 10 -15.22 -12.51 6.57
C TYR A 10 -14.80 -11.65 7.76
N PHE A 11 -15.65 -11.45 8.77
CA PHE A 11 -15.39 -10.49 9.84
C PHE A 11 -14.17 -10.86 10.68
N ILE A 12 -13.97 -12.15 11.01
CA ILE A 12 -12.82 -12.58 11.80
C ILE A 12 -11.50 -12.29 11.08
N ALA A 13 -11.44 -12.60 9.79
CA ALA A 13 -10.26 -12.33 8.96
C ALA A 13 -10.02 -10.82 8.80
N ALA A 14 -11.08 -10.04 8.55
CA ALA A 14 -10.97 -8.58 8.44
C ALA A 14 -10.50 -7.93 9.76
N ARG A 15 -10.99 -8.40 10.91
CA ARG A 15 -10.54 -7.95 12.24
C ARG A 15 -9.05 -8.25 12.44
N HIS A 16 -8.61 -9.46 12.13
CA HIS A 16 -7.21 -9.84 12.23
C HIS A 16 -6.31 -8.95 11.36
N GLN A 17 -6.68 -8.73 10.09
CA GLN A 17 -5.91 -7.87 9.19
C GLN A 17 -5.82 -6.41 9.68
N LEU A 18 -6.88 -5.90 10.30
CA LEU A 18 -6.87 -4.56 10.89
C LEU A 18 -5.90 -4.45 12.08
N LEU A 19 -5.88 -5.46 12.95
CA LEU A 19 -4.97 -5.51 14.10
C LEU A 19 -3.51 -5.67 13.66
N GLU A 20 -3.24 -6.53 12.68
CA GLU A 20 -1.88 -6.68 12.13
C GLU A 20 -1.36 -5.38 11.53
N LEU A 21 -2.21 -4.64 10.82
CA LEU A 21 -1.87 -3.35 10.25
C LEU A 21 -1.55 -2.31 11.33
N ALA A 22 -2.35 -2.27 12.41
CA ALA A 22 -2.07 -1.38 13.55
C ALA A 22 -0.74 -1.76 14.22
N ALA A 23 -0.53 -3.04 14.51
CA ALA A 23 0.71 -3.51 15.13
C ALA A 23 1.94 -3.28 14.25
N PHE A 24 1.81 -3.33 12.93
CA PHE A 24 2.87 -2.93 12.00
C PHE A 24 3.22 -1.43 12.16
N LEU A 25 2.21 -0.55 12.21
CA LEU A 25 2.44 0.88 12.40
C LEU A 25 3.10 1.17 13.75
N ASP A 26 2.67 0.52 14.83
CA ASP A 26 3.27 0.65 16.17
C ASP A 26 4.74 0.20 16.19
N ARG A 27 5.10 -0.81 15.40
CA ARG A 27 6.50 -1.26 15.27
C ARG A 27 7.34 -0.27 14.47
N VAL A 28 6.78 0.30 13.40
CA VAL A 28 7.46 1.32 12.60
C VAL A 28 7.72 2.58 13.43
N GLU A 29 6.77 3.00 14.26
CA GLU A 29 6.92 4.20 15.11
C GLU A 29 7.93 4.03 16.25
N ARG A 30 8.15 2.79 16.70
CA ARG A 30 9.17 2.46 17.71
C ARG A 30 10.56 2.19 17.12
N ALA A 31 10.66 1.98 15.81
CA ALA A 31 11.92 1.67 15.16
C ALA A 31 12.79 2.93 14.99
N GLU A 32 14.11 2.76 15.08
CA GLU A 32 15.06 3.83 14.81
C GLU A 32 15.22 4.07 13.29
N GLY A 33 15.61 5.31 12.94
CA GLY A 33 15.91 5.70 11.57
C GLY A 33 14.77 6.36 10.81
N THR A 34 14.98 6.61 9.52
CA THR A 34 14.01 7.29 8.65
C THR A 34 13.22 6.28 7.83
N ALA A 35 11.90 6.33 7.91
CA ALA A 35 11.02 5.51 7.10
C ALA A 35 11.15 5.84 5.60
N ASP A 36 11.06 4.81 4.75
CA ASP A 36 11.10 4.98 3.31
C ASP A 36 9.72 5.36 2.71
N PHE A 37 9.68 5.48 1.38
CA PHE A 37 8.48 5.91 0.64
C PHE A 37 7.27 4.98 0.81
N ARG A 38 7.45 3.72 1.22
CA ARG A 38 6.35 2.75 1.40
C ARG A 38 5.44 3.15 2.55
N LEU A 39 5.98 3.66 3.65
CA LEU A 39 5.17 4.16 4.76
C LEU A 39 4.30 5.34 4.33
N ALA A 40 4.88 6.28 3.56
CA ALA A 40 4.14 7.41 3.03
C ALA A 40 3.02 6.97 2.06
N ALA A 41 3.29 5.98 1.20
CA ALA A 41 2.29 5.40 0.31
C ALA A 41 1.14 4.73 1.09
N LEU A 42 1.47 3.94 2.11
CA LEU A 42 0.47 3.28 2.95
C LEU A 42 -0.41 4.31 3.68
N ARG A 43 0.19 5.34 4.29
CA ARG A 43 -0.55 6.43 4.96
C ARG A 43 -1.50 7.18 4.02
N ARG A 44 -1.15 7.33 2.74
CA ARG A 44 -2.06 7.89 1.72
C ARG A 44 -3.19 6.95 1.31
N ALA A 45 -2.98 5.63 1.39
CA ALA A 45 -3.99 4.65 1.03
C ALA A 45 -5.05 4.43 2.14
N LEU A 46 -4.69 4.57 3.42
CA LEU A 46 -5.60 4.35 4.55
C LEU A 46 -6.92 5.17 4.47
N PRO A 47 -6.91 6.48 4.14
CA PRO A 47 -8.15 7.24 3.99
C PRO A 47 -9.08 6.72 2.88
N LEU A 48 -8.53 6.06 1.84
CA LEU A 48 -9.32 5.47 0.76
C LEU A 48 -10.16 4.28 1.25
N LEU A 49 -9.67 3.55 2.25
CA LEU A 49 -10.42 2.47 2.89
C LEU A 49 -11.68 3.02 3.60
N GLN A 50 -11.56 4.15 4.29
CA GLN A 50 -12.66 4.73 5.07
C GLN A 50 -13.64 5.54 4.22
N ARG A 51 -13.14 6.41 3.32
CA ARG A 51 -13.94 7.46 2.68
C ARG A 51 -14.47 7.11 1.28
N SER A 52 -14.13 5.94 0.74
CA SER A 52 -14.50 5.62 -0.65
C SER A 52 -16.01 5.38 -0.82
N ARG A 53 -16.63 6.19 -1.68
CA ARG A 53 -17.83 5.81 -2.45
C ARG A 53 -17.35 4.99 -3.67
N GLY A 54 -17.61 3.68 -3.72
CA GLY A 54 -17.15 2.78 -4.78
C GLY A 54 -16.06 1.78 -4.35
N PRO A 55 -15.50 0.98 -5.28
CA PRO A 55 -14.68 -0.19 -4.97
C PRO A 55 -13.35 0.19 -4.30
N ARG A 56 -13.27 -0.02 -2.99
CA ARG A 56 -12.10 0.33 -2.14
C ARG A 56 -10.80 -0.31 -2.63
N VAL A 57 -10.86 -1.61 -2.95
CA VAL A 57 -9.68 -2.39 -3.38
C VAL A 57 -9.06 -1.78 -4.64
N ALA A 58 -9.85 -1.49 -5.66
CA ALA A 58 -9.36 -0.91 -6.91
C ALA A 58 -8.68 0.46 -6.69
N LYS A 59 -9.26 1.30 -5.82
CA LYS A 59 -8.68 2.62 -5.50
C LYS A 59 -7.37 2.50 -4.73
N ILE A 60 -7.33 1.63 -3.73
CA ILE A 60 -6.11 1.38 -2.94
C ILE A 60 -5.01 0.82 -3.85
N LEU A 61 -5.33 -0.18 -4.67
CA LEU A 61 -4.38 -0.76 -5.62
C LEU A 61 -3.83 0.29 -6.59
N THR A 62 -4.72 1.13 -7.15
CA THR A 62 -4.32 2.22 -8.05
C THR A 62 -3.40 3.22 -7.34
N ALA A 63 -3.71 3.59 -6.09
CA ALA A 63 -2.90 4.53 -5.31
C ALA A 63 -1.51 3.99 -4.95
N LEU A 64 -1.35 2.67 -4.90
CA LEU A 64 -0.07 1.99 -4.66
C LEU A 64 0.70 1.68 -5.96
N SER A 65 0.06 1.74 -7.12
CA SER A 65 0.64 1.38 -8.41
C SER A 65 1.40 2.54 -9.07
N ASP A 66 2.28 2.22 -10.01
CA ASP A 66 2.86 3.24 -10.90
C ASP A 66 1.82 3.66 -11.95
N SER A 67 1.53 4.96 -12.00
CA SER A 67 0.60 5.57 -12.97
C SER A 67 1.31 6.11 -14.22
N SER A 68 2.62 5.88 -14.35
CA SER A 68 3.36 6.32 -15.53
C SER A 68 2.85 5.64 -16.80
N ARG A 69 2.63 6.44 -17.85
CA ARG A 69 2.17 5.96 -19.17
C ARG A 69 3.32 5.60 -20.11
N HIS A 70 4.54 6.00 -19.74
CA HIS A 70 5.74 5.75 -20.52
C HIS A 70 6.60 4.72 -19.81
N PRO A 71 7.03 3.65 -20.50
CA PRO A 71 7.93 2.66 -19.93
C PRO A 71 9.22 3.32 -19.43
N ILE A 72 9.75 2.81 -18.32
CA ILE A 72 11.11 3.15 -17.92
C ILE A 72 12.11 2.54 -18.93
N PRO A 73 13.22 3.21 -19.25
CA PRO A 73 14.17 2.73 -20.26
C PRO A 73 14.80 1.36 -19.97
N ARG A 74 14.87 0.98 -18.68
CA ARG A 74 15.39 -0.31 -18.22
C ARG A 74 14.76 -0.66 -16.88
N ALA A 75 14.42 -1.93 -16.69
CA ALA A 75 13.99 -2.44 -15.38
C ALA A 75 15.13 -2.29 -14.36
N THR A 76 14.87 -1.59 -13.26
CA THR A 76 15.85 -1.35 -12.19
C THR A 76 15.83 -2.42 -11.11
N THR A 77 14.73 -3.17 -11.00
CA THR A 77 14.56 -4.29 -10.06
C THR A 77 13.80 -5.44 -10.73
N LYS A 78 13.99 -6.67 -10.25
CA LYS A 78 13.25 -7.85 -10.70
C LYS A 78 11.91 -8.05 -9.97
N SER A 79 11.63 -7.25 -8.94
CA SER A 79 10.46 -7.41 -8.07
C SER A 79 9.73 -6.09 -7.85
N ALA A 80 8.40 -6.17 -7.73
CA ALA A 80 7.56 -5.07 -7.29
C ALA A 80 7.71 -4.86 -5.78
N CYS A 81 7.78 -3.60 -5.34
CA CYS A 81 7.89 -3.24 -3.93
C CYS A 81 6.53 -2.93 -3.27
N GLY A 82 5.43 -3.05 -4.01
CA GLY A 82 4.06 -2.84 -3.50
C GLY A 82 3.66 -1.38 -3.29
N ALA A 83 4.52 -0.42 -3.66
CA ALA A 83 4.23 1.01 -3.67
C ALA A 83 5.03 1.71 -4.79
N CYS A 84 4.53 2.81 -5.36
CA CYS A 84 5.27 3.55 -6.36
C CYS A 84 6.33 4.50 -5.72
N PRO A 85 7.63 4.36 -6.05
CA PRO A 85 8.65 5.31 -5.58
C PRO A 85 8.45 6.72 -6.16
N PRO A 86 8.84 7.78 -5.42
CA PRO A 86 8.83 9.14 -5.95
C PRO A 86 9.76 9.27 -7.16
N ALA A 87 9.47 10.23 -8.05
CA ALA A 87 10.22 10.42 -9.31
C ALA A 87 11.75 10.55 -9.12
N SER A 88 12.20 11.11 -8.00
CA SER A 88 13.62 11.22 -7.64
C SER A 88 14.30 9.87 -7.36
N GLY A 89 13.56 8.88 -6.85
CA GLY A 89 14.04 7.51 -6.62
C GLY A 89 14.16 6.68 -7.90
N ARG A 90 13.40 7.03 -8.95
CA ARG A 90 13.47 6.35 -10.27
C ARG A 90 14.80 6.59 -10.98
N ARG A 91 15.46 7.72 -10.69
CA ARG A 91 16.76 8.11 -11.29
C ARG A 91 17.97 7.46 -10.62
N ARG A 92 17.88 7.09 -9.33
CA ARG A 92 19.02 6.60 -8.53
C ARG A 92 19.26 5.10 -8.61
N ALA A 93 18.28 4.31 -9.04
CA ALA A 93 18.45 2.86 -9.20
C ALA A 93 19.10 2.46 -10.55
N ALA A 94 19.54 3.44 -11.35
CA ALA A 94 20.29 3.25 -12.58
C ALA A 94 21.79 3.54 -12.36
N LYS A 95 22.44 2.82 -11.43
CA LYS A 95 23.90 2.60 -11.32
C LYS A 95 24.26 1.93 -9.99
N SER A 96 24.59 0.64 -10.01
CA SER A 96 25.94 0.12 -9.87
C SER A 96 26.02 -1.28 -10.45
#